data_AF-A0ABD5ID37-F1
#
_entry.id   AF-A0ABD5ID37-F1
#
_cell.length_a   1.000
_cell.length_b   1.000
_cell.length_c   1.000
_cell.angle_alpha   90.00
_cell.angle_beta   90.00
_cell.angle_gamma   90.00
#
_symmetry.space_group_name_H-M   'P 1'
#
loop_
_entity.id
_entity.type
_entity.pdbx_description
1 polymer ?
#
loop_
_entity_poly.entity_id
_entity_poly.type
_entity_poly.pdbx_seq_one_letter_code
_entity_poly.pdbx_strand_id
1 'polypeptide(L)'
;MKEVKPFSWIVRFDVAHIWVADGFVMNDTSALEMLARELGWADVNTELAAAIISAPDAHDILHEQGYQKTNAEELAEIVDGSPFAYPKTECSSALKLALMNAIALLDSVAFVRDENDNTAAVLEQLRGVLGLVDGSAPISDIEWQKAD
;
A
#
# COMPACT_ATOMS: atom_id res chain seq x y z
N MET A 1 -33.35 -8.69 0.64
CA MET A 1 -32.31 -9.49 1.33
C MET A 1 -31.28 -8.53 1.89
N LYS A 2 -30.78 -8.76 3.10
CA LYS A 2 -29.70 -7.94 3.66
C LYS A 2 -28.41 -8.37 2.97
N GLU A 3 -27.69 -7.43 2.38
CA GLU A 3 -26.40 -7.69 1.72
C GLU A 3 -25.42 -8.23 2.78
N VAL A 4 -24.90 -9.43 2.56
CA VAL A 4 -23.91 -10.05 3.45
C VAL A 4 -22.58 -9.35 3.17
N LYS A 5 -21.98 -8.76 4.21
CA LYS A 5 -20.67 -8.12 4.13
C LYS A 5 -19.59 -9.11 4.60
N PRO A 6 -18.43 -9.17 3.93
CA PRO A 6 -17.30 -9.96 4.43
C PRO A 6 -16.73 -9.35 5.71
N PHE A 7 -16.06 -10.17 6.52
CA PHE A 7 -15.14 -9.69 7.53
C PHE A 7 -13.82 -9.32 6.82
N SER A 8 -13.32 -8.10 7.04
CA SER A 8 -12.16 -7.58 6.30
C SER A 8 -11.07 -7.10 7.26
N TRP A 9 -9.82 -7.42 6.93
CA TRP A 9 -8.62 -6.98 7.62
C TRP A 9 -7.72 -6.20 6.65
N ILE A 10 -6.99 -5.22 7.17
CA ILE A 10 -5.91 -4.53 6.45
C ILE A 10 -4.60 -4.96 7.12
N VAL A 11 -3.71 -5.57 6.35
CA VAL A 11 -2.45 -6.13 6.85
C VAL A 11 -1.29 -5.50 6.09
N ARG A 12 -0.21 -5.18 6.81
CA ARG A 12 1.06 -4.72 6.24
C ARG A 12 2.07 -5.86 6.22
N PHE A 13 2.78 -5.98 5.10
CA PHE A 13 3.90 -6.88 4.94
C PHE A 13 5.13 -6.06 4.55
N ASP A 14 6.25 -6.29 5.23
CA ASP A 14 7.54 -5.71 4.88
C ASP A 14 8.47 -6.84 4.42
N VAL A 15 9.18 -6.61 3.32
CA VAL A 15 10.20 -7.51 2.78
C VAL A 15 11.51 -6.77 2.60
N ALA A 16 12.63 -7.48 2.71
CA ALA A 16 13.93 -6.87 2.48
C ALA A 16 14.09 -6.46 1.01
N HIS A 17 14.85 -5.38 0.77
CA HIS A 17 15.11 -4.83 -0.56
C HIS A 17 15.65 -5.88 -1.55
N ILE A 18 16.47 -6.81 -1.07
CA ILE A 18 17.02 -7.89 -1.90
C ILE A 18 15.94 -8.74 -2.59
N TRP A 19 14.81 -9.00 -1.93
CA TRP A 19 13.71 -9.75 -2.55
C TRP A 19 13.08 -8.95 -3.69
N VAL A 20 12.88 -7.65 -3.47
CA VAL A 20 12.32 -6.75 -4.50
C VAL A 20 13.29 -6.67 -5.67
N ALA A 21 14.59 -6.52 -5.42
CA ALA A 21 15.65 -6.53 -6.43
C ALA A 21 15.68 -7.85 -7.24
N ASP A 22 15.43 -8.98 -6.58
CA ASP A 22 15.30 -10.31 -7.21
C ASP A 22 13.98 -10.51 -7.99
N GLY A 23 13.14 -9.47 -8.10
CA GLY A 23 11.92 -9.47 -8.89
C GLY A 23 10.64 -9.75 -8.10
N PHE A 24 10.70 -9.83 -6.77
CA PHE A 24 9.49 -10.02 -5.96
C PHE A 24 8.59 -8.78 -6.03
N VAL A 25 7.33 -9.00 -6.43
CA VAL A 25 6.26 -8.01 -6.37
C VAL A 25 5.03 -8.67 -5.77
N MET A 26 4.59 -8.18 -4.61
CA MET A 26 3.35 -8.64 -4.00
C MET A 26 2.16 -8.13 -4.82
N ASN A 27 1.24 -9.02 -5.19
CA ASN A 27 0.07 -8.71 -6.00
C ASN A 27 -1.21 -9.40 -5.47
N ASP A 28 -2.36 -9.11 -6.08
CA ASP A 28 -3.66 -9.64 -5.65
C ASP A 28 -3.71 -11.18 -5.68
N THR A 29 -3.09 -11.79 -6.70
CA THR A 29 -3.00 -13.25 -6.82
C THR A 29 -2.17 -13.85 -5.70
N SER A 30 -0.96 -13.35 -5.45
CA SER A 30 -0.11 -13.83 -4.38
C SER A 30 -0.74 -13.63 -3.00
N ALA A 31 -1.46 -12.52 -2.78
CA ALA A 31 -2.22 -12.28 -1.55
C ALA A 31 -3.31 -13.34 -1.34
N LEU A 32 -4.06 -13.67 -2.40
CA LEU A 32 -5.11 -14.68 -2.34
C LEU A 32 -4.54 -16.07 -2.12
N GLU A 33 -3.43 -16.41 -2.77
CA GLU A 33 -2.72 -17.68 -2.58
C GLU A 33 -2.20 -17.84 -1.16
N MET A 34 -1.66 -16.77 -0.56
CA MET A 34 -1.25 -16.76 0.85
C MET A 34 -2.43 -17.02 1.79
N LEU A 35 -3.58 -16.37 1.56
CA LEU A 35 -4.79 -16.57 2.37
C LEU A 35 -5.37 -17.97 2.19
N ALA A 36 -5.43 -18.47 0.95
CA ALA A 36 -5.93 -19.79 0.63
C ALA A 36 -5.07 -20.91 1.24
N ARG A 37 -3.75 -20.68 1.34
CA ARG A 37 -2.84 -21.62 2.01
C ARG A 37 -3.12 -21.73 3.51
N GLU A 38 -3.41 -20.61 4.17
CA GLU A 38 -3.79 -20.60 5.59
C GLU A 38 -5.17 -21.22 5.81
N LEU A 39 -6.12 -20.92 4.92
CA LEU A 39 -7.50 -21.41 4.96
C LEU A 39 -7.72 -22.55 3.97
N GLY A 40 -6.90 -23.60 4.05
CA GLY A 40 -6.84 -24.68 3.04
C GLY A 40 -8.12 -25.48 2.77
N TRP A 41 -9.19 -25.26 3.54
CA TRP A 41 -10.51 -25.88 3.35
C TRP A 41 -11.56 -24.93 2.75
N ALA A 42 -11.27 -23.64 2.62
CA ALA A 42 -12.19 -22.65 2.08
C ALA A 42 -12.20 -22.69 0.54
N ASP A 43 -13.35 -22.46 -0.07
CA ASP A 43 -13.47 -22.30 -1.51
C ASP A 43 -13.01 -20.90 -1.95
N VAL A 44 -11.91 -20.86 -2.71
CA VAL A 44 -11.30 -19.64 -3.24
C VAL A 44 -12.27 -18.81 -4.08
N ASN A 45 -13.30 -19.42 -4.67
CA ASN A 45 -14.24 -18.72 -5.56
C ASN A 45 -15.45 -18.12 -4.84
N THR A 46 -15.70 -18.53 -3.59
CA THR A 46 -16.95 -18.17 -2.88
C THR A 46 -16.74 -17.67 -1.46
N GLU A 47 -15.63 -18.02 -0.81
CA GLU A 47 -15.37 -17.73 0.60
C GLU A 47 -14.17 -16.80 0.81
N LEU A 48 -13.26 -16.70 -0.16
CA LEU A 48 -12.02 -15.94 -0.04
C LEU A 48 -11.94 -14.79 -1.04
N ALA A 49 -11.36 -13.68 -0.58
CA ALA A 49 -10.97 -12.56 -1.42
C ALA A 49 -9.76 -11.87 -0.79
N ALA A 50 -8.81 -11.46 -1.61
CA ALA A 50 -7.67 -10.67 -1.20
C ALA A 50 -7.35 -9.64 -2.29
N ALA A 51 -6.93 -8.45 -1.87
CA ALA A 51 -6.49 -7.40 -2.77
C ALA A 51 -5.44 -6.54 -2.05
N ILE A 52 -4.44 -6.09 -2.79
CA ILE A 52 -3.47 -5.12 -2.35
C ILE A 52 -4.11 -3.74 -2.48
N ILE A 53 -4.35 -3.09 -1.33
CA ILE A 53 -4.98 -1.75 -1.25
C ILE A 53 -3.91 -0.65 -1.20
N SER A 54 -2.72 -0.99 -0.71
CA SER A 54 -1.57 -0.09 -0.73
C SER A 54 -0.29 -0.86 -0.97
N ALA A 55 0.59 -0.26 -1.75
CA ALA A 55 1.86 -0.79 -2.18
C ALA A 55 2.88 0.36 -2.32
N PRO A 56 4.18 0.06 -2.36
CA PRO A 56 5.21 1.03 -2.77
C PRO A 56 4.92 1.64 -4.15
N ASP A 57 5.60 2.73 -4.51
CA ASP A 57 5.45 3.27 -5.86
C ASP A 57 5.98 2.26 -6.89
N ALA A 58 5.23 2.03 -7.96
CA ALA A 58 5.63 1.05 -8.97
C ALA A 58 6.97 1.42 -9.64
N HIS A 59 7.28 2.72 -9.77
CA HIS A 59 8.59 3.15 -10.27
C HIS A 59 9.73 2.89 -9.28
N ASP A 60 9.46 2.95 -7.98
CA ASP A 60 10.48 2.64 -6.96
C ASP A 60 10.78 1.13 -6.97
N ILE A 61 9.76 0.28 -7.14
CA ILE A 61 9.92 -1.17 -7.32
C ILE A 61 10.77 -1.48 -8.56
N LEU A 62 10.43 -0.89 -9.71
CA LEU A 62 11.20 -1.09 -10.95
C LEU A 62 12.64 -0.62 -10.81
N HIS A 63 12.86 0.51 -10.15
CA HIS A 63 14.19 1.03 -9.90
C HIS A 63 15.02 0.07 -9.02
N GLU A 64 14.42 -0.50 -7.97
CA GLU A 64 15.06 -1.50 -7.12
C GLU A 64 15.39 -2.79 -7.89
N GLN A 65 14.56 -3.16 -8.88
CA GLN A 65 14.80 -4.28 -9.81
C GLN A 65 15.82 -3.98 -10.92
N GLY A 66 16.39 -2.77 -10.95
CA GLY A 66 17.38 -2.35 -11.95
C GLY A 66 16.79 -1.90 -13.30
N TYR A 67 15.48 -1.73 -13.40
CA TYR A 67 14.82 -1.21 -14.59
C TYR A 67 14.86 0.32 -14.67
N GLN A 68 14.81 0.85 -15.90
CA GLN A 68 14.67 2.29 -16.12
C GLN A 68 13.21 2.72 -15.98
N LYS A 69 12.97 3.98 -15.61
CA LYS A 69 11.60 4.52 -15.45
C LYS A 69 10.73 4.44 -16.72
N THR A 70 11.33 4.21 -17.89
CA THR A 70 10.66 4.09 -19.20
C THR A 70 10.20 2.67 -19.54
N ASN A 71 10.42 1.69 -18.65
CA ASN A 71 10.01 0.29 -18.82
C ASN A 71 8.49 0.14 -18.68
N ALA A 72 7.77 0.47 -19.75
CA ALA A 72 6.30 0.54 -19.75
C ALA A 72 5.62 -0.83 -19.61
N GLU A 73 6.23 -1.91 -20.11
CA GLU A 73 5.68 -3.26 -20.01
C GLU A 73 5.75 -3.78 -18.57
N GLU A 74 6.92 -3.69 -17.93
CA GLU A 74 7.07 -4.09 -16.53
C GLU A 74 6.25 -3.21 -15.58
N LEU A 75 6.13 -1.91 -15.87
CA LEU A 75 5.25 -1.02 -15.12
C LEU A 75 3.78 -1.45 -15.23
N ALA A 76 3.32 -1.79 -16.44
CA ALA A 76 1.96 -2.24 -16.65
C ALA A 76 1.68 -3.55 -15.90
N GLU A 77 2.63 -4.48 -15.86
CA GLU A 77 2.50 -5.73 -15.11
C GLU A 77 2.31 -5.49 -13.60
N ILE A 78 3.09 -4.59 -12.99
CA ILE A 78 2.96 -4.23 -11.57
C ILE A 78 1.59 -3.59 -11.31
N VAL A 79 1.17 -2.66 -12.16
CA VAL A 79 -0.11 -1.93 -12.01
C VAL A 79 -1.31 -2.87 -12.18
N ASP A 80 -1.29 -3.71 -13.23
CA ASP A 80 -2.37 -4.65 -13.55
C ASP A 80 -2.50 -5.76 -12.49
N GLY A 81 -1.40 -6.13 -11.83
CA GLY A 81 -1.41 -7.11 -10.75
C GLY A 81 -2.08 -6.62 -9.47
N SER A 82 -2.24 -5.31 -9.27
CA SER A 82 -2.83 -4.71 -8.05
C SER A 82 -3.63 -3.43 -8.36
N PRO A 83 -4.75 -3.53 -9.09
CA PRO A 83 -5.48 -2.37 -9.60
C PRO A 83 -6.10 -1.49 -8.49
N PHE A 84 -6.31 -2.03 -7.29
CA PHE A 84 -6.80 -1.24 -6.15
C PHE A 84 -5.68 -0.42 -5.48
N ALA A 85 -4.44 -0.92 -5.50
CA ALA A 85 -3.28 -0.14 -5.10
C ALA A 85 -3.00 0.95 -6.14
N TYR A 86 -2.99 0.59 -7.42
CA TYR A 86 -2.64 1.48 -8.53
C TYR A 86 -3.86 1.78 -9.43
N PRO A 87 -4.70 2.76 -9.08
CA PRO A 87 -5.79 3.17 -9.95
C PRO A 87 -5.21 3.71 -11.26
N LYS A 88 -5.87 3.39 -12.39
CA LYS A 88 -5.42 3.48 -13.81
C LYS A 88 -4.66 4.74 -14.28
N THR A 89 -4.59 5.79 -13.49
CA THR A 89 -3.92 7.06 -13.82
C THR A 89 -2.65 7.30 -13.01
N GLU A 90 -2.31 6.45 -12.04
CA GLU A 90 -1.28 6.71 -11.04
C GLU A 90 -0.41 5.48 -10.78
N CYS A 91 0.90 5.69 -10.67
CA CYS A 91 1.88 4.67 -10.28
C CYS A 91 2.09 4.60 -8.76
N SER A 92 1.46 5.52 -8.03
CA SER A 92 1.49 5.60 -6.58
C SER A 92 0.21 5.00 -5.98
N SER A 93 0.32 4.45 -4.77
CA SER A 93 -0.85 3.91 -4.07
C SER A 93 -1.95 4.97 -3.87
N ALA A 94 -3.18 4.64 -4.26
CA ALA A 94 -4.34 5.53 -4.09
C ALA A 94 -4.53 5.98 -2.63
N LEU A 95 -4.40 5.04 -1.69
CA LEU A 95 -4.53 5.31 -0.26
C LEU A 95 -3.43 6.24 0.23
N LYS A 96 -2.19 5.98 -0.18
CA LYS A 96 -1.03 6.83 0.14
C LYS A 96 -1.24 8.24 -0.40
N LEU A 97 -1.64 8.38 -1.67
CA LEU A 97 -1.87 9.68 -2.29
C LEU A 97 -3.01 10.45 -1.63
N ALA A 98 -4.12 9.79 -1.30
CA ALA A 98 -5.23 10.41 -0.60
C ALA A 98 -4.81 10.98 0.76
N LEU A 99 -3.99 10.24 1.53
CA LEU A 99 -3.44 10.69 2.80
C LEU A 99 -2.48 11.87 2.61
N MET A 100 -1.56 11.80 1.65
CA MET A 100 -0.63 12.89 1.34
C MET A 100 -1.39 14.17 0.94
N ASN A 101 -2.40 14.06 0.08
CA ASN A 101 -3.22 15.18 -0.35
C ASN A 101 -4.03 15.79 0.81
N ALA A 102 -4.58 14.95 1.70
CA ALA A 102 -5.28 15.44 2.89
C ALA A 102 -4.36 16.22 3.83
N ILE A 103 -3.15 15.70 4.07
CA ILE A 103 -2.13 16.38 4.89
C ILE A 103 -1.75 17.72 4.23
N ALA A 104 -1.43 17.71 2.94
CA ALA A 104 -1.03 18.93 2.21
C ALA A 104 -2.14 19.99 2.22
N LEU A 105 -3.40 19.57 2.06
CA LEU A 105 -4.54 20.48 2.14
C LEU A 105 -4.66 21.11 3.53
N LEU A 106 -4.60 20.31 4.59
CA LEU A 106 -4.68 20.81 5.98
C LEU A 106 -3.47 21.68 6.35
N ASP A 107 -2.26 21.36 5.89
CA ASP A 107 -1.08 22.21 6.12
C ASP A 107 -1.15 23.54 5.34
N SER A 108 -1.86 23.59 4.21
CA SER A 108 -1.95 24.78 3.35
C SER A 108 -2.90 25.87 3.85
N VAL A 109 -3.85 25.52 4.72
CA VAL A 109 -4.89 26.45 5.19
C VAL A 109 -4.39 27.17 6.43
N ALA A 110 -4.36 28.51 6.38
CA ALA A 110 -4.21 29.34 7.56
C ALA A 110 -5.51 29.27 8.39
N PHE A 111 -5.63 28.25 9.25
CA PHE A 111 -6.76 28.15 10.16
C PHE A 111 -6.77 29.35 11.10
N VAL A 112 -7.89 30.08 11.12
CA VAL A 112 -8.16 31.05 12.18
C VAL A 112 -8.24 30.23 13.46
N ARG A 113 -7.29 30.43 14.37
CA ARG A 113 -7.22 29.72 15.65
C ARG A 113 -8.42 30.10 16.52
N ASP A 114 -9.53 29.42 16.32
CA ASP A 114 -10.62 29.39 17.29
C ASP A 114 -10.22 28.47 18.45
N GLU A 115 -10.79 28.70 19.64
CA GLU A 115 -10.44 28.00 20.89
C GLU A 115 -10.64 26.46 20.84
N ASN A 116 -11.19 25.92 19.76
CA ASN A 116 -11.44 24.49 19.53
C ASN A 116 -10.71 23.92 18.29
N ASP A 117 -9.72 24.63 17.72
CA ASP A 117 -8.94 24.12 16.59
C ASP A 117 -8.09 22.91 16.99
N ASN A 118 -8.44 21.74 16.46
CA ASN A 118 -7.74 20.47 16.66
C ASN A 118 -6.94 20.01 15.43
N THR A 119 -6.73 20.89 14.45
CA THR A 119 -6.05 20.56 13.17
C THR A 119 -4.67 19.93 13.39
N ALA A 120 -3.89 20.45 14.35
CA ALA A 120 -2.57 19.91 14.66
C ALA A 120 -2.62 18.42 15.08
N ALA A 121 -3.60 18.05 15.90
CA ALA A 121 -3.79 16.66 16.34
C ALA A 121 -4.27 15.76 15.20
N VAL A 122 -5.13 16.28 14.31
CA VAL A 122 -5.57 15.55 13.11
C VAL A 122 -4.39 15.32 12.15
N LEU A 123 -3.56 16.34 11.92
CA LEU A 123 -2.35 16.23 11.10
C LEU A 123 -1.36 15.19 11.66
N GLU A 124 -1.17 15.17 12.99
CA GLU A 124 -0.34 14.17 13.65
C GLU A 124 -0.88 12.75 13.42
N GLN A 125 -2.19 12.54 13.57
CA GLN A 125 -2.83 11.25 13.29
C GLN A 125 -2.68 10.84 11.82
N LEU A 126 -2.91 11.75 10.88
CA LEU A 126 -2.77 11.49 9.45
C LEU A 126 -1.34 11.13 9.08
N ARG A 127 -0.34 11.83 9.63
CA ARG A 127 1.07 11.52 9.41
C ARG A 127 1.45 10.15 10.01
N GLY A 128 0.91 9.82 11.18
CA GLY A 128 1.10 8.49 11.78
C GLY A 128 0.52 7.37 10.92
N VAL A 129 -0.71 7.55 10.42
CA VAL A 129 -1.36 6.58 9.51
C VAL A 129 -0.61 6.49 8.18
N LEU A 130 -0.18 7.62 7.61
CA LEU A 130 0.64 7.63 6.40
C LEU A 130 1.92 6.81 6.60
N GLY A 131 2.59 6.97 7.75
CA GLY A 131 3.80 6.20 8.05
C GLY A 131 3.56 4.69 8.17
N LEU A 132 2.38 4.28 8.64
CA LEU A 132 1.99 2.87 8.63
C LEU A 132 1.74 2.36 7.21
N VAL A 133 1.16 3.18 6.34
CA VAL A 133 0.79 2.83 4.95
C VAL A 133 1.99 2.83 4.00
N ASP A 134 2.88 3.80 4.10
CA ASP A 134 3.99 3.99 3.16
C ASP A 134 5.29 3.29 3.57
N GLY A 135 5.30 2.63 4.72
CA GLY A 135 6.45 1.88 5.21
C GLY A 135 7.40 2.67 6.11
N SER A 136 7.25 3.99 6.22
CA SER A 136 8.21 4.83 6.95
C SER A 136 8.16 4.68 8.47
N ALA A 137 7.02 4.25 9.02
CA ALA A 137 6.93 3.81 10.41
C ALA A 137 7.36 2.32 10.50
N PRO A 138 8.31 1.94 11.36
CA PRO A 138 8.70 0.55 11.51
C PRO A 138 7.59 -0.27 12.19
N ILE A 139 7.37 -1.49 11.71
CA ILE A 139 6.47 -2.48 12.36
C ILE A 139 7.24 -3.65 13.01
N SER A 140 8.57 -3.65 12.90
CA SER A 140 9.47 -4.61 13.53
C SER A 140 10.84 -3.98 13.77
N ASP A 141 11.64 -4.57 14.66
CA ASP A 141 13.02 -4.15 14.94
C ASP A 141 14.05 -4.81 13.97
N ILE A 142 13.61 -5.31 12.82
CA ILE A 142 14.47 -5.98 11.84
C ILE A 142 15.43 -4.97 11.21
N GLU A 143 16.71 -5.32 11.17
CA GLU A 143 17.71 -4.59 10.39
C GLU A 143 17.65 -5.05 8.93
N TRP A 144 17.16 -4.18 8.04
CA TRP A 144 17.04 -4.47 6.63
C TRP A 144 18.40 -4.52 5.94
N GLN A 145 18.67 -5.64 5.25
CA GLN A 145 19.83 -5.76 4.37
C GLN A 145 19.56 -5.00 3.06
N LYS A 146 20.56 -4.24 2.61
CA LYS A 146 20.53 -3.62 1.28
C LYS A 146 20.78 -4.69 0.22
N ALA A 147 20.19 -4.50 -0.96
CA ALA A 147 20.66 -5.21 -2.15
C ALA A 147 22.13 -4.80 -2.42
N ASP A 148 22.95 -5.75 -2.85
CA ASP A 148 24.37 -5.56 -3.18
C ASP A 148 24.58 -4.78 -4.49
#